data_AF-A0A9W7CJP8-F1
#
_entry.id   AF-A0A9W7CJP8-F1
#
_cell.length_a   1.000
_cell.length_b   1.000
_cell.length_c   1.000
_cell.angle_alpha   90.00
_cell.angle_beta   90.00
_cell.angle_gamma   90.00
#
_symmetry.space_group_name_H-M   'P 1'
#
loop_
_entity.id
_entity.type
_entity.pdbx_description
1 polymer ?
#
loop_
_entity_poly.entity_id
_entity_poly.type
_entity_poly.pdbx_seq_one_letter_code
_entity_poly.pdbx_strand_id
1 'polypeptide(L)'
;MSSVFVLVLVASWTLPQLFAITTAKQNAAACTQQQRRLPDESTGWPSLRFDFKFKRSSISIYGHETFSMYANPSLDANGTSVLYDVSAAFREGSTEYNYTVVNGIALLMTNTVATGLVSSEVNYLSSELDDFPPINAIVSALNNARPLSDSAVIRDNIKCTADMLYAVSVGGFQFALCVTSALGFTMYGRNADIVVEYLENRVSIVPSKMLNDDIHQCAIEMKSSAVTPIGKYLLTGKRLKTKETRNLAAQFSFWFEDETACSCKSTPRPCIFIHGLGVEDETSQNVNSLPYWGNITNHVPCCTTIRYAHLDTVNNSWMNVTQQQKVCDRALAVSKTSKESIINDTILVTHSMGGLMFAGALANGLCALSSSSTWISTATPMQGSMASDYARDTCAGETNFLAEKIAELKKQCPAGTATKSVVYEHGAYSSMHLKAAYKAAQDAYRTNVSALMCSEGFSGILSSYQAQFWVLGHLIPHKSNKNDGVVGFESCTTGFDTSKFDNTYTARFYRTKLNHYDMQFRAGDAFLNKAKMPLKWLECLL
;
A
#
# COMPACT_ATOMS: atom_id res chain seq x y z
N MET A 1 -21.72 1.19 -11.99
CA MET A 1 -20.83 0.84 -13.11
C MET A 1 -20.25 2.15 -13.60
N SER A 2 -19.13 2.56 -13.01
CA SER A 2 -18.63 3.93 -13.12
C SER A 2 -17.64 4.04 -14.27
N SER A 3 -17.94 4.94 -15.20
CA SER A 3 -17.21 5.23 -16.43
C SER A 3 -16.08 6.23 -16.19
N VAL A 4 -15.16 5.95 -15.28
CA VAL A 4 -13.89 6.68 -15.17
C VAL A 4 -12.77 5.65 -15.05
N PHE A 5 -12.49 4.99 -16.17
CA PHE A 5 -11.35 4.09 -16.26
C PHE A 5 -10.13 4.89 -16.65
N VAL A 6 -9.07 4.67 -15.87
CA VAL A 6 -7.75 5.30 -15.88
C VAL A 6 -6.92 4.72 -17.03
N LEU A 7 -5.91 5.46 -17.49
CA LEU A 7 -4.90 4.98 -18.44
C LEU A 7 -4.39 3.57 -18.04
N VAL A 8 -4.19 2.74 -19.06
CA VAL A 8 -3.60 1.38 -19.05
C VAL A 8 -4.60 0.25 -18.81
N LEU A 9 -5.30 -0.09 -19.89
CA LEU A 9 -5.80 -1.44 -20.18
C LEU A 9 -5.62 -1.68 -21.67
N VAL A 10 -4.37 -1.83 -22.12
CA VAL A 10 -4.01 -2.47 -23.40
C VAL A 10 -2.66 -3.17 -23.24
N ALA A 11 -2.69 -4.39 -22.72
CA ALA A 11 -1.77 -5.46 -23.12
C ALA A 11 -2.61 -6.62 -23.66
N SER A 12 -3.37 -6.33 -24.72
CA SER A 12 -4.09 -7.26 -25.60
C SER A 12 -4.85 -6.32 -26.53
N TRP A 13 -4.56 -6.16 -27.81
CA TRP A 13 -4.43 -7.16 -28.86
C TRP A 13 -3.27 -6.84 -29.82
N THR A 14 -2.82 -7.88 -30.51
CA THR A 14 -1.62 -8.08 -31.31
C THR A 14 -1.42 -7.17 -32.54
N LEU A 15 -0.19 -6.68 -32.74
CA LEU A 15 0.64 -7.03 -33.91
C LEU A 15 2.14 -6.83 -33.55
N PRO A 16 3.02 -7.77 -33.96
CA PRO A 16 4.38 -7.92 -33.42
C PRO A 16 5.40 -7.07 -34.19
N GLN A 17 6.56 -6.88 -33.55
CA GLN A 17 7.83 -6.32 -34.08
C GLN A 17 7.97 -4.80 -34.00
N LEU A 18 9.21 -4.40 -33.63
CA LEU A 18 9.80 -3.06 -33.57
C LEU A 18 9.68 -2.29 -32.24
N PHE A 19 10.37 -2.78 -31.22
CA PHE A 19 11.09 -1.88 -30.31
C PHE A 19 12.51 -2.41 -30.09
N ALA A 20 13.37 -2.18 -31.08
CA ALA A 20 14.78 -2.00 -30.83
C ALA A 20 14.98 -0.48 -30.63
N ILE A 21 15.02 -0.02 -29.38
CA ILE A 21 15.49 1.34 -29.08
C ILE A 21 16.82 1.21 -28.37
N THR A 22 17.84 1.56 -29.14
CA THR A 22 19.21 1.81 -28.72
C THR A 22 19.25 3.03 -27.78
N THR A 23 19.56 2.80 -26.51
CA THR A 23 20.12 3.84 -25.65
C THR A 23 21.48 3.42 -25.12
N ALA A 24 22.41 4.36 -25.25
CA ALA A 24 23.82 4.16 -25.12
C ALA A 24 24.25 3.80 -23.69
N LYS A 25 25.27 2.95 -23.65
CA LYS A 25 26.12 2.55 -22.52
C LYS A 25 26.35 3.67 -21.50
N GLN A 26 26.19 3.35 -20.22
CA GLN A 26 27.21 3.64 -19.21
C GLN A 26 27.02 2.79 -17.92
N ASN A 27 27.99 1.90 -17.72
CA ASN A 27 28.52 1.30 -16.49
C ASN A 27 27.56 0.96 -15.33
N ALA A 28 27.21 -0.34 -15.21
CA ALA A 28 26.97 -1.01 -13.93
C ALA A 28 27.44 -2.48 -14.01
N ALA A 29 28.01 -2.97 -12.92
CA ALA A 29 28.80 -4.19 -12.83
C ALA A 29 28.04 -5.47 -13.22
N ALA A 30 28.75 -6.39 -13.88
CA ALA A 30 28.25 -7.66 -14.37
C ALA A 30 27.74 -8.57 -13.24
N CYS A 31 26.44 -8.89 -13.23
CA CYS A 31 25.93 -10.07 -12.56
C CYS A 31 26.48 -11.31 -13.28
N THR A 32 27.56 -11.88 -12.75
CA THR A 32 28.02 -13.20 -13.18
C THR A 32 27.06 -14.23 -12.57
N GLN A 33 26.10 -14.72 -13.35
CA GLN A 33 25.33 -15.90 -12.97
C GLN A 33 26.26 -17.13 -13.02
N GLN A 34 26.71 -17.60 -11.87
CA GLN A 34 26.77 -19.04 -11.69
C GLN A 34 25.33 -19.49 -11.59
N GLN A 35 24.80 -20.13 -12.64
CA GLN A 35 23.60 -20.97 -12.54
C GLN A 35 23.83 -21.92 -11.36
N ARG A 36 23.27 -21.59 -10.18
CA ARG A 36 23.01 -22.61 -9.18
C ARG A 36 21.96 -23.50 -9.83
N ARG A 37 22.42 -24.61 -10.43
CA ARG A 37 21.56 -25.77 -10.68
C ARG A 37 20.74 -25.95 -9.40
N LEU A 38 19.41 -26.05 -9.53
CA LEU A 38 18.54 -26.55 -8.46
C LEU A 38 19.26 -27.73 -7.82
N PRO A 39 19.75 -27.63 -6.58
CA PRO A 39 20.30 -28.78 -5.91
C PRO A 39 19.13 -29.72 -5.68
N ASP A 40 19.18 -30.82 -6.44
CA ASP A 40 18.91 -32.20 -6.08
C ASP A 40 18.26 -32.43 -4.70
N GLU A 41 17.40 -33.43 -4.63
CA GLU A 41 16.49 -33.81 -3.53
C GLU A 41 17.14 -34.04 -2.13
N SER A 42 18.41 -33.69 -1.90
CA SER A 42 19.24 -34.16 -0.78
C SER A 42 19.66 -33.10 0.27
N THR A 43 19.13 -31.87 0.25
CA THR A 43 19.52 -30.84 1.25
C THR A 43 19.25 -31.24 2.71
N GLY A 44 18.37 -32.23 2.94
CA GLY A 44 18.01 -32.73 4.27
C GLY A 44 17.23 -31.71 5.13
N TRP A 45 16.87 -30.56 4.55
CA TRP A 45 15.98 -29.53 5.11
C TRP A 45 14.59 -29.68 4.51
N PRO A 46 13.52 -29.61 5.32
CA PRO A 46 12.17 -29.76 4.82
C PRO A 46 11.73 -28.53 4.00
N SER A 47 10.81 -28.76 3.05
CA SER A 47 9.98 -27.67 2.54
C SER A 47 9.06 -27.18 3.65
N LEU A 48 8.68 -25.90 3.61
CA LEU A 48 7.85 -25.27 4.62
C LEU A 48 6.51 -24.85 4.01
N ARG A 49 5.41 -25.07 4.74
CA ARG A 49 4.12 -24.43 4.49
C ARG A 49 3.88 -23.37 5.55
N PHE A 50 3.63 -22.14 5.12
CA PHE A 50 3.25 -21.02 5.98
C PHE A 50 1.77 -20.76 5.82
N ASP A 51 0.98 -21.07 6.84
CA ASP A 51 -0.44 -20.77 6.90
C ASP A 51 -0.64 -19.45 7.67
N PHE A 52 -1.02 -18.41 6.96
CA PHE A 52 -1.30 -17.09 7.52
C PHE A 52 -2.76 -16.98 7.91
N LYS A 53 -3.03 -16.41 9.08
CA LYS A 53 -4.37 -16.01 9.53
C LYS A 53 -4.32 -14.60 10.07
N PHE A 54 -4.81 -13.64 9.29
CA PHE A 54 -4.92 -12.25 9.71
C PHE A 54 -6.04 -12.08 10.75
N LYS A 55 -5.78 -11.26 11.77
CA LYS A 55 -6.68 -11.00 12.90
C LYS A 55 -7.46 -9.68 12.76
N ARG A 56 -6.96 -8.77 11.92
CA ARG A 56 -7.61 -7.48 11.63
C ARG A 56 -8.26 -7.59 10.27
N SER A 57 -9.55 -7.24 10.19
CA SER A 57 -10.31 -7.18 8.94
C SER A 57 -9.79 -6.14 7.94
N SER A 58 -8.92 -5.23 8.40
CA SER A 58 -8.24 -4.30 7.51
C SER A 58 -7.10 -4.94 6.72
N ILE A 59 -6.62 -6.13 7.07
CA ILE A 59 -5.49 -6.77 6.40
C ILE A 59 -5.99 -7.95 5.59
N SER A 60 -5.75 -7.93 4.27
CA SER A 60 -6.04 -9.05 3.38
C SER A 60 -5.08 -9.05 2.20
N ILE A 61 -4.95 -10.19 1.51
CA ILE A 61 -4.24 -10.27 0.22
C ILE A 61 -5.26 -10.70 -0.83
N TYR A 62 -5.55 -9.80 -1.77
CA TYR A 62 -6.61 -10.00 -2.78
C TYR A 62 -7.94 -10.48 -2.16
N GLY A 63 -8.31 -9.92 -1.01
CA GLY A 63 -9.53 -10.26 -0.26
C GLY A 63 -9.43 -11.50 0.64
N HIS A 64 -8.29 -12.19 0.68
CA HIS A 64 -8.09 -13.37 1.54
C HIS A 64 -7.44 -12.97 2.88
N GLU A 65 -8.11 -13.30 3.99
CA GLU A 65 -7.59 -13.14 5.36
C GLU A 65 -6.86 -14.39 5.86
N THR A 66 -7.05 -15.54 5.21
CA THR A 66 -6.38 -16.80 5.51
C THR A 66 -5.93 -17.47 4.22
N PHE A 67 -4.65 -17.85 4.15
CA PHE A 67 -4.06 -18.47 2.96
C PHE A 67 -2.74 -19.16 3.32
N SER A 68 -2.24 -19.96 2.38
CA SER A 68 -0.98 -20.69 2.52
C SER A 68 0.05 -20.22 1.50
N MET A 69 1.31 -20.18 1.93
CA MET A 69 2.47 -20.03 1.04
C MET A 69 3.39 -21.23 1.21
N TYR A 70 4.02 -21.67 0.13
CA TYR A 70 4.95 -22.79 0.13
C TYR A 70 6.36 -22.31 -0.10
N ALA A 71 7.32 -22.93 0.57
CA ALA A 71 8.71 -22.50 0.51
C ALA A 71 9.68 -23.70 0.46
N ASN A 72 10.61 -23.67 -0.51
CA ASN A 72 11.63 -24.69 -0.71
C ASN A 72 13.02 -24.15 -0.32
N PRO A 73 13.80 -24.86 0.52
CA PRO A 73 15.12 -24.40 0.89
C PRO A 73 16.13 -24.59 -0.25
N SER A 74 16.93 -23.56 -0.47
CA SER A 74 18.13 -23.50 -1.30
C SER A 74 19.32 -23.11 -0.42
N LEU A 75 20.16 -24.09 -0.12
CA LEU A 75 21.34 -23.91 0.75
C LEU A 75 22.56 -23.52 -0.08
N ASP A 76 23.50 -22.79 0.54
CA ASP A 76 24.87 -22.75 0.00
C ASP A 76 25.56 -24.12 0.14
N ALA A 77 26.73 -24.26 -0.49
CA ALA A 77 27.50 -25.50 -0.51
C ALA A 77 27.87 -26.02 0.90
N ASN A 78 27.91 -25.14 1.90
CA ASN A 78 28.32 -25.47 3.27
C ASN A 78 27.14 -25.63 4.22
N GLY A 79 25.90 -25.41 3.76
CA GLY A 79 24.70 -25.35 4.60
C GLY A 79 24.73 -24.23 5.65
N THR A 80 25.55 -23.18 5.43
CA THR A 80 25.75 -22.05 6.34
C THR A 80 24.79 -20.90 6.09
N SER A 81 24.23 -20.82 4.89
CA SER A 81 23.20 -19.86 4.53
C SER A 81 22.06 -20.53 3.78
N VAL A 82 20.87 -19.97 3.94
CA VAL A 82 19.65 -20.46 3.30
C VAL A 82 18.90 -19.32 2.62
N LEU A 83 18.39 -19.61 1.43
CA LEU A 83 17.40 -18.84 0.72
C LEU A 83 16.22 -19.77 0.44
N TYR A 84 14.99 -19.28 0.57
CA TYR A 84 13.81 -20.04 0.21
C TYR A 84 13.24 -19.55 -1.11
N ASP A 85 13.03 -20.48 -2.03
CA ASP A 85 12.16 -20.26 -3.18
C ASP A 85 10.71 -20.38 -2.70
N VAL A 86 9.84 -19.47 -3.12
CA VAL A 86 8.49 -19.31 -2.56
C VAL A 86 7.45 -19.41 -3.67
N SER A 87 6.27 -19.96 -3.37
CA SER A 87 5.10 -19.88 -4.23
C SER A 87 3.81 -19.65 -3.43
N ALA A 88 2.91 -18.88 -4.03
CA ALA A 88 1.55 -18.68 -3.54
C ALA A 88 0.63 -18.36 -4.72
N ALA A 89 -0.62 -18.80 -4.63
CA ALA A 89 -1.64 -18.55 -5.64
C ALA A 89 -2.88 -17.95 -4.98
N PHE A 90 -3.42 -16.89 -5.58
CA PHE A 90 -4.59 -16.17 -5.11
C PHE A 90 -5.59 -16.02 -6.25
N ARG A 91 -6.88 -16.03 -5.91
CA ARG A 91 -7.94 -15.82 -6.91
C ARG A 91 -8.91 -14.77 -6.42
N GLU A 92 -9.20 -13.80 -7.29
CA GLU A 92 -10.19 -12.75 -7.08
C GLU A 92 -11.10 -12.68 -8.31
N GLY A 93 -12.34 -13.15 -8.17
CA GLY A 93 -13.28 -13.25 -9.30
C GLY A 93 -12.75 -14.13 -10.43
N SER A 94 -12.54 -13.53 -11.61
CA SER A 94 -12.03 -14.18 -12.82
C SER A 94 -10.52 -14.01 -13.03
N THR A 95 -9.81 -13.41 -12.07
CA THR A 95 -8.37 -13.20 -12.12
C THR A 95 -7.66 -14.10 -11.12
N GLU A 96 -6.58 -14.74 -11.55
CA GLU A 96 -5.66 -15.54 -10.75
C GLU A 96 -4.31 -14.83 -10.68
N TYR A 97 -3.72 -14.78 -9.49
CA TYR A 97 -2.43 -14.18 -9.20
C TYR A 97 -1.49 -15.25 -8.66
N ASN A 98 -0.43 -15.54 -9.39
CA ASN A 98 0.59 -16.51 -9.01
C ASN A 98 1.86 -15.76 -8.64
N TYR A 99 2.16 -15.72 -7.35
CA TYR A 99 3.38 -15.14 -6.80
C TYR A 99 4.45 -16.22 -6.68
N THR A 100 5.64 -15.95 -7.21
CA THR A 100 6.80 -16.84 -7.07
C THR A 100 8.05 -16.06 -6.74
N VAL A 101 8.90 -16.62 -5.88
CA VAL A 101 10.26 -16.16 -5.67
C VAL A 101 11.18 -17.32 -6.02
N VAL A 102 12.08 -17.12 -6.98
CA VAL A 102 13.05 -18.14 -7.38
C VAL A 102 14.42 -17.50 -7.46
N ASN A 103 15.40 -18.09 -6.76
CA ASN A 103 16.77 -17.56 -6.71
C ASN A 103 16.83 -16.08 -6.29
N GLY A 104 15.89 -15.67 -5.45
CA GLY A 104 15.80 -14.30 -4.92
C GLY A 104 15.18 -13.28 -5.87
N ILE A 105 14.64 -13.71 -7.01
CA ILE A 105 13.88 -12.88 -7.95
C ILE A 105 12.39 -13.11 -7.69
N ALA A 106 11.65 -12.05 -7.38
CA ALA A 106 10.22 -12.10 -7.14
C ALA A 106 9.43 -11.78 -8.43
N LEU A 107 8.41 -12.60 -8.70
CA LEU A 107 7.58 -12.55 -9.90
C LEU A 107 6.11 -12.64 -9.51
N LEU A 108 5.28 -11.82 -10.15
CA LEU A 108 3.83 -11.93 -10.10
C LEU A 108 3.30 -12.19 -11.49
N MET A 109 2.66 -13.34 -11.68
CA MET A 109 1.94 -13.67 -12.90
C MET A 109 0.44 -13.48 -12.67
N THR A 110 -0.19 -12.64 -13.49
CA THR A 110 -1.62 -12.36 -13.44
C THR A 110 -2.29 -13.00 -14.64
N ASN A 111 -3.20 -13.94 -14.40
CA ASN A 111 -4.01 -14.60 -15.42
C ASN A 111 -5.44 -14.11 -15.30
N THR A 112 -5.98 -13.48 -16.35
CA THR A 112 -7.37 -13.02 -16.38
C THR A 112 -8.16 -13.78 -17.43
N VAL A 113 -9.29 -14.35 -17.03
CA VAL A 113 -10.23 -15.01 -17.95
C VAL A 113 -11.37 -14.05 -18.27
N ALA A 114 -11.39 -13.52 -19.50
CA ALA A 114 -12.48 -12.68 -20.00
C ALA A 114 -13.04 -13.29 -21.29
N THR A 115 -14.35 -13.59 -21.30
CA THR A 115 -15.07 -14.06 -22.51
C THR A 115 -14.39 -15.23 -23.24
N GLY A 116 -13.78 -16.17 -22.51
CA GLY A 116 -13.12 -17.36 -23.07
C GLY A 116 -11.67 -17.15 -23.56
N LEU A 117 -11.14 -15.93 -23.46
CA LEU A 117 -9.72 -15.61 -23.71
C LEU A 117 -8.98 -15.48 -22.38
N VAL A 118 -7.80 -16.09 -22.29
CA VAL A 118 -6.88 -15.97 -21.14
C VAL A 118 -5.82 -14.95 -21.51
N SER A 119 -5.74 -13.85 -20.76
CA SER A 119 -4.62 -12.92 -20.80
C SER A 119 -3.67 -13.26 -19.66
N SER A 120 -2.36 -13.31 -19.93
CA SER A 120 -1.32 -13.55 -18.93
C SER A 120 -0.31 -12.42 -18.96
N GLU A 121 -0.14 -11.75 -17.82
CA GLU A 121 0.86 -10.70 -17.62
C GLU A 121 1.88 -11.17 -16.57
N VAL A 122 3.16 -10.84 -16.77
CA VAL A 122 4.23 -11.18 -15.83
C VAL A 122 4.95 -9.90 -15.42
N ASN A 123 5.02 -9.65 -14.13
CA ASN A 123 5.68 -8.49 -13.56
C ASN A 123 6.82 -8.93 -12.63
N TYR A 124 7.98 -8.31 -12.79
CA TYR A 124 9.08 -8.42 -11.83
C TYR A 124 8.78 -7.50 -10.65
N LEU A 125 8.79 -8.07 -9.45
CA LEU A 125 8.56 -7.30 -8.23
C LEU A 125 9.91 -6.88 -7.66
N SER A 126 10.09 -5.57 -7.47
CA SER A 126 11.18 -5.06 -6.65
C SER A 126 10.78 -5.04 -5.17
N SER A 127 11.75 -4.89 -4.27
CA SER A 127 11.52 -4.79 -2.82
C SER A 127 10.59 -3.63 -2.42
N GLU A 128 10.40 -2.63 -3.28
CA GLU A 128 9.42 -1.57 -3.04
C GLU A 128 7.99 -1.99 -3.40
N LEU A 129 7.84 -2.94 -4.33
CA LEU A 129 6.57 -3.39 -4.92
C LEU A 129 6.02 -4.66 -4.25
N ASP A 130 6.84 -5.38 -3.48
CA ASP A 130 6.46 -6.65 -2.84
C ASP A 130 5.86 -6.44 -1.43
N ASP A 131 4.53 -6.48 -1.36
CA ASP A 131 3.76 -6.49 -0.11
C ASP A 131 3.27 -7.90 0.28
N PHE A 132 3.75 -8.95 -0.40
CA PHE A 132 3.47 -10.34 0.02
C PHE A 132 4.18 -10.65 1.34
N PRO A 133 3.69 -11.64 2.13
CA PRO A 133 4.34 -11.99 3.38
C PRO A 133 5.80 -12.37 3.14
N PRO A 134 6.75 -11.70 3.82
CA PRO A 134 8.16 -11.77 3.43
C PRO A 134 8.80 -13.03 4.03
N ILE A 135 8.58 -14.19 3.40
CA ILE A 135 9.04 -15.51 3.90
C ILE A 135 10.53 -15.50 4.22
N ASN A 136 11.38 -14.97 3.33
CA ASN A 136 12.82 -14.91 3.57
C ASN A 136 13.21 -13.95 4.71
N ALA A 137 12.43 -12.90 4.97
CA ALA A 137 12.64 -12.04 6.14
C ALA A 137 12.19 -12.73 7.45
N ILE A 138 11.10 -13.52 7.42
CA ILE A 138 10.68 -14.37 8.54
C ILE A 138 11.79 -15.37 8.85
N VAL A 139 12.29 -16.09 7.84
CA VAL A 139 13.41 -17.05 7.96
C VAL A 139 14.65 -16.37 8.56
N SER A 140 15.00 -15.18 8.08
CA SER A 140 16.10 -14.40 8.65
C SER A 140 15.86 -14.04 10.12
N ALA A 141 14.64 -13.64 10.49
CA ALA A 141 14.28 -13.26 11.86
C ALA A 141 14.35 -14.44 12.85
N LEU A 142 14.05 -15.66 12.42
CA LEU A 142 14.16 -16.87 13.26
C LEU A 142 15.59 -17.10 13.77
N ASN A 143 16.61 -16.63 13.03
CA ASN A 143 18.00 -16.71 13.49
C ASN A 143 18.29 -15.84 14.71
N ASN A 144 17.42 -14.88 15.00
CA ASN A 144 17.54 -13.95 16.13
C ASN A 144 16.54 -14.28 17.25
N ALA A 145 15.88 -15.44 17.19
CA ALA A 145 14.90 -15.86 18.18
C ALA A 145 15.51 -15.94 19.58
N ARG A 146 14.84 -15.35 20.58
CA ARG A 146 15.30 -15.31 21.98
C ARG A 146 14.32 -16.04 22.88
N PRO A 147 14.77 -16.91 23.81
CA PRO A 147 13.88 -17.55 24.76
C PRO A 147 13.07 -16.53 25.57
N LEU A 148 11.77 -16.80 25.75
CA LEU A 148 10.89 -16.01 26.61
C LEU A 148 10.69 -16.71 27.95
N SER A 149 10.65 -15.93 29.04
CA SER A 149 10.24 -16.46 30.35
C SER A 149 8.71 -16.56 30.44
N ASP A 150 8.20 -17.64 31.06
CA ASP A 150 6.76 -17.92 31.23
C ASP A 150 5.91 -16.73 31.67
N SER A 151 6.44 -15.87 32.54
CA SER A 151 5.72 -14.72 33.10
C SER A 151 5.35 -13.62 32.09
N ALA A 152 5.95 -13.61 30.89
CA ALA A 152 5.71 -12.55 29.90
C ALA A 152 4.49 -12.83 28.99
N VAL A 153 4.05 -14.09 28.85
CA VAL A 153 3.08 -14.54 27.84
C VAL A 153 1.69 -14.90 28.40
N ILE A 154 1.57 -14.99 29.74
CA ILE A 154 0.32 -15.33 30.44
C ILE A 154 -0.83 -14.31 30.18
N ARG A 155 -0.56 -13.15 29.58
CA ARG A 155 -1.60 -12.15 29.27
C ARG A 155 -2.45 -12.44 28.02
N ASP A 156 -2.00 -13.29 27.08
CA ASP A 156 -2.62 -13.39 25.74
C ASP A 156 -3.17 -14.79 25.35
N ASN A 157 -3.46 -15.67 26.31
CA ASN A 157 -4.04 -17.01 26.07
C ASN A 157 -3.21 -17.95 25.15
N ILE A 158 -1.92 -17.68 24.93
CA ILE A 158 -1.02 -18.55 24.15
C ILE A 158 -0.66 -19.78 25.00
N LYS A 159 -1.08 -20.97 24.55
CA LYS A 159 -0.73 -22.25 25.19
C LYS A 159 0.58 -22.78 24.61
N CYS A 160 1.70 -22.50 25.26
CA CYS A 160 3.02 -23.03 24.90
C CYS A 160 3.76 -23.52 26.15
N THR A 161 4.64 -24.51 26.01
CA THR A 161 5.58 -24.85 27.09
C THR A 161 6.71 -23.82 27.12
N ALA A 162 7.12 -23.40 28.33
CA ALA A 162 8.13 -22.37 28.58
C ALA A 162 9.41 -22.53 27.74
N ASP A 163 9.88 -23.77 27.64
CA ASP A 163 11.12 -24.18 26.99
C ASP A 163 11.03 -24.17 25.45
N MET A 164 9.84 -23.95 24.91
CA MET A 164 9.51 -23.98 23.49
C MET A 164 9.02 -22.61 22.99
N LEU A 165 9.19 -21.56 23.80
CA LEU A 165 8.66 -20.21 23.57
C LEU A 165 9.77 -19.19 23.32
N TYR A 166 9.63 -18.43 22.22
CA TYR A 166 10.65 -17.48 21.76
C TYR A 166 10.03 -16.15 21.33
N ALA A 167 10.74 -15.05 21.54
CA ALA A 167 10.45 -13.76 20.92
C ALA A 167 11.13 -13.68 19.56
N VAL A 168 10.39 -13.22 18.56
CA VAL A 168 10.88 -12.99 17.19
C VAL A 168 10.37 -11.64 16.71
N SER A 169 11.22 -10.87 16.03
CA SER A 169 10.84 -9.60 15.40
C SER A 169 11.02 -9.68 13.88
N VAL A 170 9.94 -9.45 13.14
CA VAL A 170 9.93 -9.44 11.66
C VAL A 170 9.55 -8.05 11.20
N GLY A 171 10.45 -7.34 10.52
CA GLY A 171 10.18 -5.98 10.03
C GLY A 171 9.79 -4.99 11.14
N GLY A 172 10.27 -5.20 12.37
CA GLY A 172 9.90 -4.41 13.55
C GLY A 172 8.64 -4.90 14.28
N PHE A 173 7.85 -5.79 13.70
CA PHE A 173 6.66 -6.37 14.34
C PHE A 173 7.05 -7.55 15.22
N GLN A 174 6.50 -7.59 16.43
CA GLN A 174 6.81 -8.62 17.42
C GLN A 174 5.87 -9.84 17.30
N PHE A 175 6.45 -11.02 17.41
CA PHE A 175 5.78 -12.31 17.43
C PHE A 175 6.25 -13.14 18.63
N ALA A 176 5.31 -13.80 19.30
CA ALA A 176 5.60 -14.88 20.22
C ALA A 176 5.58 -16.20 19.44
N LEU A 177 6.73 -16.84 19.25
CA LEU A 177 6.87 -18.11 18.56
C LEU A 177 6.80 -19.25 19.56
N CYS A 178 5.86 -20.18 19.34
CA CYS A 178 5.75 -21.43 20.07
C CYS A 178 6.09 -22.62 19.16
N VAL A 179 7.01 -23.47 19.58
CA VAL A 179 7.25 -24.75 18.91
C VAL A 179 6.16 -25.73 19.35
N THR A 180 5.14 -25.90 18.50
CA THR A 180 3.90 -26.61 18.83
C THR A 180 4.02 -28.12 18.67
N SER A 181 4.92 -28.60 17.80
CA SER A 181 5.15 -30.04 17.60
C SER A 181 6.52 -30.32 16.96
N ALA A 182 6.86 -31.59 16.75
CA ALA A 182 8.00 -31.97 15.92
C ALA A 182 7.81 -31.64 14.43
N LEU A 183 6.58 -31.29 14.02
CA LEU A 183 6.17 -31.03 12.64
C LEU A 183 6.12 -29.54 12.32
N GLY A 184 6.43 -28.64 13.25
CA GLY A 184 6.34 -27.21 13.00
C GLY A 184 6.31 -26.31 14.23
N PHE A 185 5.98 -25.05 14.00
CA PHE A 185 5.82 -24.03 15.04
C PHE A 185 4.72 -23.02 14.65
N THR A 186 4.26 -22.25 15.63
CA THR A 186 3.28 -21.18 15.43
C THR A 186 3.86 -19.86 15.91
N MET A 187 3.78 -18.82 15.10
CA MET A 187 4.09 -17.44 15.47
C MET A 187 2.79 -16.70 15.75
N TYR A 188 2.58 -16.32 17.00
CA TYR A 188 1.46 -15.51 17.43
C TYR A 188 1.83 -14.04 17.36
N GLY A 189 1.14 -13.30 16.52
CA GLY A 189 1.28 -11.85 16.38
C GLY A 189 -0.03 -11.14 16.65
N ARG A 190 0.04 -9.82 16.77
CA ARG A 190 -1.16 -8.99 16.90
C ARG A 190 -1.96 -8.92 15.60
N ASN A 191 -1.27 -8.71 14.49
CA ASN A 191 -1.90 -8.55 13.18
C ASN A 191 -2.27 -9.90 12.55
N ALA A 192 -1.50 -10.95 12.86
CA ALA A 192 -1.67 -12.26 12.28
C ALA A 192 -1.13 -13.36 13.20
N ASP A 193 -1.69 -14.56 13.08
CA ASP A 193 -1.00 -15.79 13.44
C ASP A 193 -0.41 -16.42 12.18
N ILE A 194 0.76 -17.05 12.32
CA ILE A 194 1.44 -17.77 11.24
C ILE A 194 1.73 -19.18 11.75
N VAL A 195 1.12 -20.19 11.15
CA VAL A 195 1.48 -21.59 11.42
C VAL A 195 2.47 -22.05 10.38
N VAL A 196 3.58 -22.63 10.81
CA VAL A 196 4.64 -23.12 9.93
C VAL A 196 4.76 -24.62 10.09
N GLU A 197 4.53 -25.37 9.01
CA GLU A 197 4.63 -26.82 8.97
C GLU A 197 5.84 -27.27 8.14
N TYR A 198 6.53 -28.30 8.64
CA TYR A 198 7.57 -29.03 7.92
C TYR A 198 6.92 -30.09 7.02
N LEU A 199 7.10 -29.97 5.71
CA LEU A 199 6.57 -30.91 4.74
C LEU A 199 7.52 -32.08 4.53
N GLU A 200 6.96 -33.29 4.45
CA GLU A 200 7.71 -34.52 4.16
C GLU A 200 8.27 -34.53 2.74
N ASN A 201 7.47 -34.05 1.79
CA ASN A 201 7.80 -34.01 0.37
C ASN A 201 8.13 -32.57 -0.06
N ARG A 202 9.10 -32.43 -0.97
CA ARG A 202 9.36 -31.14 -1.62
C ARG A 202 8.15 -30.71 -2.44
N VAL A 203 7.84 -29.42 -2.38
CA VAL A 203 6.81 -28.80 -3.22
C VAL A 203 7.40 -28.52 -4.59
N SER A 204 6.65 -28.73 -5.67
CA SER A 204 7.09 -28.31 -6.99
C SER A 204 6.90 -26.79 -7.13
N ILE A 205 8.00 -26.04 -7.04
CA ILE A 205 8.03 -24.60 -7.31
C ILE A 205 8.74 -24.43 -8.65
N VAL A 206 7.96 -24.29 -9.71
CA VAL A 206 8.48 -24.15 -11.07
C VAL A 206 8.71 -22.66 -11.33
N PRO A 207 9.92 -22.25 -11.73
CA PRO A 207 10.13 -20.89 -12.22
C PRO A 207 9.23 -20.69 -13.44
N SER A 208 8.36 -19.68 -13.42
CA SER A 208 7.63 -19.28 -14.63
C SER A 208 8.66 -19.10 -15.75
N LYS A 209 8.38 -19.63 -16.96
CA LYS A 209 9.29 -19.49 -18.12
C LYS A 209 9.67 -18.02 -18.23
N MET A 210 10.89 -17.70 -17.82
CA MET A 210 11.44 -16.37 -17.95
C MET A 210 11.45 -16.11 -19.45
N LEU A 211 10.76 -15.06 -19.92
CA LEU A 211 10.91 -14.65 -21.31
C LEU A 211 12.40 -14.33 -21.49
N ASN A 212 13.08 -15.13 -22.32
CA ASN A 212 14.49 -14.98 -22.60
C ASN A 212 14.78 -13.56 -23.10
N ASP A 213 15.95 -13.05 -22.69
CA ASP A 213 16.66 -11.83 -23.11
C ASP A 213 16.60 -10.57 -22.20
N ASP A 214 15.72 -10.47 -21.20
CA ASP A 214 15.66 -9.29 -20.28
C ASP A 214 16.36 -9.48 -18.91
N ILE A 215 17.14 -10.55 -18.74
CA ILE A 215 17.85 -10.88 -17.48
C ILE A 215 18.83 -9.76 -17.04
N HIS A 216 19.20 -8.85 -17.94
CA HIS A 216 20.16 -7.78 -17.66
C HIS A 216 19.64 -6.66 -16.74
N GLN A 217 18.36 -6.65 -16.35
CA GLN A 217 17.78 -5.58 -15.53
C GLN A 217 17.17 -6.02 -14.18
N CYS A 218 17.13 -7.32 -13.87
CA CYS A 218 16.48 -7.81 -12.66
C CYS A 218 17.42 -7.77 -11.45
N ALA A 219 17.12 -6.94 -10.46
CA ALA A 219 17.83 -6.94 -9.19
C ALA A 219 17.48 -8.20 -8.39
N ILE A 220 18.47 -8.85 -7.78
CA ILE A 220 18.24 -9.86 -6.76
C ILE A 220 17.69 -9.13 -5.54
N GLU A 221 16.40 -9.34 -5.25
CA GLU A 221 15.71 -8.66 -4.16
C GLU A 221 15.94 -9.38 -2.82
N MET A 222 15.90 -10.71 -2.84
CA MET A 222 16.00 -11.52 -1.62
C MET A 222 17.38 -12.16 -1.50
N LYS A 223 18.08 -11.87 -0.41
CA LYS A 223 19.41 -12.41 -0.13
C LYS A 223 19.32 -13.62 0.80
N SER A 224 20.22 -14.57 0.61
CA SER A 224 20.39 -15.69 1.54
C SER A 224 20.74 -15.17 2.94
N SER A 225 20.14 -15.77 3.96
CA SER A 225 20.42 -15.45 5.36
C SER A 225 21.36 -16.48 5.99
N ALA A 226 22.29 -16.04 6.82
CA ALA A 226 23.13 -16.94 7.60
C ALA A 226 22.28 -17.72 8.62
N VAL A 227 22.58 -19.00 8.77
CA VAL A 227 21.83 -19.90 9.65
C VAL A 227 22.55 -20.07 10.98
N THR A 228 21.90 -19.64 12.05
CA THR A 228 22.34 -19.87 13.44
C THR A 228 21.89 -21.24 13.94
N PRO A 229 22.45 -21.77 15.05
CA PRO A 229 21.96 -23.01 15.66
C PRO A 229 20.46 -22.96 15.97
N ILE A 230 19.96 -21.86 16.54
CA ILE A 230 18.53 -21.70 16.85
C ILE A 230 17.68 -21.63 15.57
N GLY A 231 18.12 -20.88 14.56
CA GLY A 231 17.44 -20.83 13.27
C GLY A 231 17.36 -22.20 12.60
N LYS A 232 18.45 -22.97 12.62
CA LYS A 232 18.46 -24.36 12.11
C LYS A 232 17.48 -25.25 12.84
N TYR A 233 17.42 -25.16 14.17
CA TYR A 233 16.45 -25.89 14.98
C TYR A 233 15.00 -25.54 14.59
N LEU A 234 14.70 -24.24 14.50
CA LEU A 234 13.36 -23.75 14.15
C LEU A 234 12.97 -23.99 12.68
N LEU A 235 13.92 -24.09 11.75
CA LEU A 235 13.62 -24.31 10.32
C LEU A 235 13.58 -25.78 9.92
N THR A 236 14.06 -26.69 10.77
CA THR A 236 14.17 -28.13 10.44
C THR A 236 13.57 -29.07 11.46
N GLY A 237 13.20 -28.59 12.66
CA GLY A 237 12.77 -29.43 13.78
C GLY A 237 13.86 -30.31 14.39
N LYS A 238 15.06 -30.36 13.81
CA LYS A 238 16.17 -31.22 14.28
C LYS A 238 16.80 -30.57 15.51
N ARG A 239 16.62 -31.19 16.68
CA ARG A 239 17.15 -30.71 17.97
C ARG A 239 18.67 -30.53 17.92
N LEU A 240 19.15 -29.43 18.49
CA LEU A 240 20.57 -29.18 18.73
C LEU A 240 21.14 -30.22 19.70
N LYS A 241 22.43 -30.55 19.57
CA LYS A 241 23.15 -31.27 20.62
C LYS A 241 23.16 -30.37 21.87
N THR A 242 22.78 -30.94 23.01
CA THR A 242 22.34 -30.34 24.30
C THR A 242 23.19 -29.24 24.95
N LYS A 243 24.31 -28.80 24.38
CA LYS A 243 25.20 -27.78 24.96
C LYS A 243 24.96 -26.34 24.46
N GLU A 244 24.23 -26.12 23.36
CA GLU A 244 24.14 -24.78 22.74
C GLU A 244 22.89 -23.97 23.14
N THR A 245 21.77 -24.61 23.51
CA THR A 245 20.54 -23.90 23.90
C THR A 245 20.62 -23.21 25.26
N ARG A 246 21.56 -23.63 26.13
CA ARG A 246 21.68 -23.16 27.52
C ARG A 246 22.38 -21.81 27.70
N ASN A 247 22.90 -21.20 26.63
CA ASN A 247 23.71 -19.96 26.68
C ASN A 247 23.03 -18.73 26.05
N LEU A 248 21.77 -18.83 25.61
CA LEU A 248 21.05 -17.67 25.07
C LEU A 248 20.50 -16.80 26.20
N ALA A 249 20.80 -15.50 26.16
CA ALA A 249 20.21 -14.55 27.09
C ALA A 249 18.68 -14.48 26.87
N ALA A 250 17.92 -14.74 27.93
CA ALA A 250 16.46 -14.68 27.90
C ALA A 250 15.98 -13.23 27.72
N GLN A 251 14.85 -13.07 27.02
CA GLN A 251 14.15 -11.79 26.93
C GLN A 251 13.13 -11.69 28.07
N PHE A 252 13.41 -10.82 29.04
CA PHE A 252 12.59 -10.65 30.24
C PHE A 252 11.40 -9.69 30.05
N SER A 253 11.41 -8.87 29.00
CA SER A 253 10.32 -7.96 28.66
C SER A 253 9.93 -8.13 27.20
N PHE A 254 8.76 -8.72 26.97
CA PHE A 254 8.12 -8.86 25.67
C PHE A 254 6.73 -8.27 25.73
N TRP A 255 6.43 -7.45 24.74
CA TRP A 255 5.15 -6.77 24.60
C TRP A 255 4.87 -6.70 23.10
N PHE A 256 3.64 -7.00 22.68
CA PHE A 256 3.23 -6.67 21.34
C PHE A 256 3.19 -5.14 21.20
N GLU A 257 3.77 -4.58 20.13
CA GLU A 257 3.65 -3.14 19.87
C GLU A 257 2.16 -2.72 19.87
N ASP A 258 1.90 -1.51 20.40
CA ASP A 258 0.58 -0.89 20.62
C ASP A 258 -0.36 -1.55 21.64
N GLU A 259 0.08 -2.16 22.75
CA GLU A 259 -0.83 -2.87 23.70
C GLU A 259 -2.22 -2.23 23.93
N THR A 260 -2.34 -0.90 23.89
CA THR A 260 -3.63 -0.20 23.77
C THR A 260 -4.21 -0.25 22.35
N ALA A 261 -5.35 -0.92 22.18
CA ALA A 261 -6.16 -0.78 20.97
C ALA A 261 -6.42 0.70 20.65
N CYS A 262 -6.37 1.07 19.36
CA CYS A 262 -6.61 2.45 18.96
C CYS A 262 -8.05 2.84 19.32
N SER A 263 -8.18 3.97 19.98
CA SER A 263 -9.43 4.54 20.47
C SER A 263 -9.40 6.04 20.23
N CYS A 264 -10.58 6.66 20.23
CA CYS A 264 -10.67 8.10 20.06
C CYS A 264 -10.02 8.84 21.24
N LYS A 265 -9.06 9.71 20.93
CA LYS A 265 -8.31 10.57 21.87
C LYS A 265 -8.90 11.99 21.95
N SER A 266 -9.93 12.29 21.17
CA SER A 266 -10.62 13.57 21.11
C SER A 266 -12.12 13.40 21.40
N THR A 267 -12.87 14.50 21.42
CA THR A 267 -14.33 14.44 21.56
C THR A 267 -14.94 13.84 20.29
N PRO A 268 -15.72 12.75 20.38
CA PRO A 268 -16.42 12.19 19.24
C PRO A 268 -17.38 13.19 18.61
N ARG A 269 -17.38 13.28 17.27
CA ARG A 269 -18.10 14.30 16.50
C ARG A 269 -18.67 13.70 15.20
N PRO A 270 -19.70 14.31 14.60
CA PRO A 270 -20.12 13.96 13.24
C PRO A 270 -18.96 14.11 12.24
N CYS A 271 -18.86 13.16 11.31
CA CYS A 271 -17.82 13.12 10.30
C CYS A 271 -18.40 13.27 8.90
N ILE A 272 -17.67 13.98 8.04
CA ILE A 272 -17.94 14.05 6.61
C ILE A 272 -16.71 13.77 5.77
N PHE A 273 -16.91 12.92 4.77
CA PHE A 273 -15.91 12.51 3.80
C PHE A 273 -16.19 13.17 2.45
N ILE A 274 -15.22 13.93 1.94
CA ILE A 274 -15.32 14.68 0.69
C ILE A 274 -14.34 14.07 -0.31
N HIS A 275 -14.89 13.40 -1.32
CA HIS A 275 -14.10 12.69 -2.34
C HIS A 275 -13.39 13.66 -3.30
N GLY A 276 -12.44 13.11 -4.05
CA GLY A 276 -11.71 13.81 -5.10
C GLY A 276 -12.34 13.68 -6.49
N LEU A 277 -11.50 13.82 -7.51
CA LEU A 277 -11.87 13.71 -8.91
C LEU A 277 -12.36 12.29 -9.24
N GLY A 278 -13.36 12.19 -10.13
CA GLY A 278 -13.78 10.92 -10.73
C GLY A 278 -15.22 10.46 -10.43
N VAL A 279 -16.04 11.33 -9.84
CA VAL A 279 -17.48 11.06 -9.63
C VAL A 279 -18.27 11.99 -10.56
N GLU A 280 -19.08 11.41 -11.45
CA GLU A 280 -19.83 12.15 -12.49
C GLU A 280 -21.23 12.58 -12.04
N ASP A 281 -21.83 11.82 -11.12
CA ASP A 281 -23.16 12.06 -10.59
C ASP A 281 -23.12 12.84 -9.27
N GLU A 282 -24.24 13.48 -8.93
CA GLU A 282 -24.39 14.30 -7.73
C GLU A 282 -25.73 14.02 -7.05
N THR A 283 -25.73 14.07 -5.72
CA THR A 283 -26.97 14.09 -4.93
C THR A 283 -27.16 15.44 -4.25
N SER A 284 -28.42 15.81 -4.01
CA SER A 284 -28.77 17.08 -3.36
C SER A 284 -28.40 17.15 -1.87
N GLN A 285 -28.15 16.01 -1.23
CA GLN A 285 -27.80 15.89 0.19
C GLN A 285 -26.64 14.92 0.40
N ASN A 286 -26.06 14.94 1.59
CA ASN A 286 -25.08 13.95 2.02
C ASN A 286 -25.67 12.54 2.06
N VAL A 287 -24.89 11.56 1.61
CA VAL A 287 -25.28 10.15 1.59
C VAL A 287 -24.64 9.38 2.74
N ASN A 288 -25.17 8.19 3.04
CA ASN A 288 -24.67 7.30 4.10
C ASN A 288 -23.58 6.33 3.62
N SER A 289 -23.41 6.21 2.30
CA SER A 289 -22.39 5.38 1.68
C SER A 289 -22.02 5.96 0.33
N LEU A 290 -20.74 5.86 -0.02
CA LEU A 290 -20.23 6.24 -1.33
C LEU A 290 -19.11 5.27 -1.71
N PRO A 291 -19.25 4.47 -2.80
CA PRO A 291 -18.26 3.46 -3.20
C PRO A 291 -16.85 4.00 -3.49
N TYR A 292 -16.70 5.32 -3.63
CA TYR A 292 -15.42 6.00 -3.72
C TYR A 292 -14.51 5.65 -2.53
N TRP A 293 -15.09 5.57 -1.34
CA TRP A 293 -14.36 5.27 -0.12
C TRP A 293 -14.40 3.76 0.16
N GLY A 294 -13.32 3.25 0.73
CA GLY A 294 -13.30 1.89 1.27
C GLY A 294 -14.27 1.71 2.45
N ASN A 295 -14.33 0.49 2.98
CA ASN A 295 -15.14 0.25 4.18
C ASN A 295 -14.42 0.81 5.42
N ILE A 296 -14.88 1.98 5.87
CA ILE A 296 -14.30 2.68 7.03
C ILE A 296 -15.13 2.58 8.31
N THR A 297 -16.29 1.88 8.27
CA THR A 297 -17.32 1.93 9.32
C THR A 297 -16.78 1.64 10.73
N ASN A 298 -15.82 0.72 10.84
CA ASN A 298 -15.22 0.31 12.11
C ASN A 298 -13.82 0.93 12.37
N HIS A 299 -13.40 1.86 11.52
CA HIS A 299 -12.04 2.40 11.49
C HIS A 299 -11.98 3.90 11.85
N VAL A 300 -13.08 4.45 12.35
CA VAL A 300 -13.22 5.87 12.68
C VAL A 300 -13.80 6.08 14.10
N PRO A 301 -13.07 5.70 15.16
CA PRO A 301 -13.60 5.68 16.53
C PRO A 301 -14.04 7.07 17.04
N CYS A 302 -13.58 8.16 16.43
CA CYS A 302 -14.00 9.52 16.75
C CYS A 302 -15.25 10.01 16.02
N CYS A 303 -15.83 9.21 15.12
CA CYS A 303 -17.01 9.59 14.37
C CYS A 303 -18.29 9.12 15.07
N THR A 304 -19.17 10.05 15.45
CA THR A 304 -20.51 9.69 15.96
C THR A 304 -21.48 9.34 14.85
N THR A 305 -21.30 9.95 13.67
CA THR A 305 -22.00 9.62 12.42
C THR A 305 -21.03 9.81 11.27
N ILE A 306 -21.23 9.05 10.19
CA ILE A 306 -20.41 9.13 8.98
C ILE A 306 -21.31 9.55 7.82
N ARG A 307 -20.92 10.62 7.14
CA ARG A 307 -21.60 11.14 5.94
C ARG A 307 -20.61 11.31 4.81
N TYR A 308 -21.10 11.21 3.59
CA TYR A 308 -20.29 11.42 2.39
C TYR A 308 -20.92 12.53 1.55
N ALA A 309 -20.10 13.49 1.14
CA ALA A 309 -20.50 14.44 0.11
C ALA A 309 -20.43 13.72 -1.24
N HIS A 310 -21.54 13.62 -1.97
CA HIS A 310 -21.59 13.05 -3.33
C HIS A 310 -21.80 14.20 -4.30
N LEU A 311 -20.73 14.60 -4.98
CA LEU A 311 -20.67 15.78 -5.84
C LEU A 311 -20.15 15.41 -7.23
N ASP A 312 -20.59 16.13 -8.27
CA ASP A 312 -20.00 15.97 -9.60
C ASP A 312 -18.60 16.62 -9.62
N THR A 313 -17.57 15.77 -9.57
CA THR A 313 -16.15 16.13 -9.58
C THR A 313 -15.45 15.74 -10.87
N VAL A 314 -16.20 15.51 -11.94
CA VAL A 314 -15.68 15.32 -13.30
C VAL A 314 -15.92 16.56 -14.15
N ASN A 315 -17.13 17.13 -14.07
CA ASN A 315 -17.54 18.25 -14.91
C ASN A 315 -17.29 19.62 -14.27
N ASN A 316 -16.93 19.67 -12.98
CA ASN A 316 -16.71 20.91 -12.24
C ASN A 316 -15.23 21.10 -11.87
N SER A 317 -14.72 22.30 -12.16
CA SER A 317 -13.39 22.74 -11.70
C SER A 317 -13.38 22.93 -10.18
N TRP A 318 -12.26 22.62 -9.53
CA TRP A 318 -12.11 22.89 -8.09
C TRP A 318 -12.15 24.39 -7.74
N MET A 319 -11.90 25.26 -8.72
CA MET A 319 -12.02 26.73 -8.60
C MET A 319 -13.45 27.24 -8.79
N ASN A 320 -14.40 26.38 -9.20
CA ASN A 320 -15.77 26.82 -9.43
C ASN A 320 -16.43 27.18 -8.09
N VAL A 321 -16.81 28.45 -7.93
CA VAL A 321 -17.38 28.98 -6.67
C VAL A 321 -18.67 28.26 -6.28
N THR A 322 -19.53 27.88 -7.24
CA THR A 322 -20.73 27.09 -6.96
C THR A 322 -20.37 25.70 -6.44
N GLN A 323 -19.35 25.06 -6.99
CA GLN A 323 -18.87 23.77 -6.51
C GLN A 323 -18.27 23.87 -5.10
N GLN A 324 -17.50 24.91 -4.82
CA GLN A 324 -16.96 25.19 -3.49
C GLN A 324 -18.07 25.49 -2.48
N GLN A 325 -19.12 26.22 -2.88
CA GLN A 325 -20.29 26.46 -2.03
C GLN A 325 -20.98 25.15 -1.68
N LYS A 326 -21.18 24.25 -2.65
CA LYS A 326 -21.73 22.91 -2.37
C LYS A 326 -20.87 22.16 -1.34
N VAL A 327 -19.54 22.22 -1.44
CA VAL A 327 -18.65 21.61 -0.45
C VAL A 327 -18.89 22.19 0.96
N CYS A 328 -18.98 23.52 1.08
CA CYS A 328 -19.32 24.17 2.35
C CYS A 328 -20.70 23.74 2.87
N ASP A 329 -21.73 23.76 2.03
CA ASP A 329 -23.09 23.38 2.42
C ASP A 329 -23.14 21.93 2.92
N ARG A 330 -22.42 21.03 2.25
CA ARG A 330 -22.31 19.61 2.64
C ARG A 330 -21.65 19.48 4.00
N ALA A 331 -20.60 20.24 4.29
CA ALA A 331 -19.92 20.23 5.59
C ALA A 331 -20.77 20.85 6.71
N LEU A 332 -21.40 22.00 6.46
CA LEU A 332 -22.27 22.70 7.41
C LEU A 332 -23.45 21.82 7.85
N ALA A 333 -24.03 21.05 6.92
CA ALA A 333 -25.21 20.22 7.17
C ALA A 333 -24.99 19.03 8.12
N VAL A 334 -23.75 18.68 8.46
CA VAL A 334 -23.42 17.45 9.21
C VAL A 334 -23.58 17.66 10.72
N SER A 335 -23.20 18.84 11.21
CA SER A 335 -23.35 19.21 12.61
C SER A 335 -24.49 20.20 12.81
N LYS A 336 -25.37 19.92 13.77
CA LYS A 336 -26.45 20.82 14.16
C LYS A 336 -25.96 22.10 14.86
N THR A 337 -24.71 22.13 15.30
CA THR A 337 -24.09 23.29 15.96
C THR A 337 -23.43 24.24 14.99
N SER A 338 -23.26 23.83 13.72
CA SER A 338 -22.87 24.73 12.63
C SER A 338 -23.90 25.83 12.48
N LYS A 339 -23.44 27.08 12.36
CA LYS A 339 -24.29 28.27 12.23
C LYS A 339 -23.70 29.20 11.20
N GLU A 340 -24.57 29.85 10.44
CA GLU A 340 -24.16 30.72 9.34
C GLU A 340 -23.19 29.98 8.43
N SER A 341 -22.00 30.54 8.18
CA SER A 341 -20.95 29.94 7.35
C SER A 341 -19.84 29.28 8.19
N ILE A 342 -20.06 28.97 9.47
CA ILE A 342 -19.04 28.39 10.37
C ILE A 342 -19.35 26.91 10.65
N ILE A 343 -18.41 26.04 10.29
CA ILE A 343 -18.47 24.59 10.50
C ILE A 343 -17.99 24.27 11.92
N ASN A 344 -18.91 23.82 12.77
CA ASN A 344 -18.66 23.48 14.17
C ASN A 344 -18.73 21.98 14.43
N ASP A 345 -17.96 21.52 15.41
CA ASP A 345 -18.02 20.16 15.96
C ASP A 345 -18.01 19.06 14.89
N THR A 346 -17.19 19.23 13.84
CA THR A 346 -17.17 18.32 12.67
C THR A 346 -15.76 17.82 12.42
N ILE A 347 -15.62 16.53 12.12
CA ILE A 347 -14.37 15.97 11.57
C ILE A 347 -14.55 15.85 10.06
N LEU A 348 -13.77 16.61 9.30
CA LEU A 348 -13.75 16.57 7.85
C LEU A 348 -12.58 15.73 7.38
N VAL A 349 -12.86 14.79 6.47
CA VAL A 349 -11.85 13.99 5.78
C VAL A 349 -11.94 14.30 4.29
N THR A 350 -10.86 14.83 3.71
CA THR A 350 -10.81 15.15 2.27
C THR A 350 -9.77 14.29 1.57
N HIS A 351 -10.08 13.83 0.36
CA HIS A 351 -9.11 13.12 -0.49
C HIS A 351 -8.89 13.85 -1.81
N SER A 352 -7.64 13.93 -2.26
CA SER A 352 -7.28 14.40 -3.61
C SER A 352 -7.89 15.79 -3.92
N MET A 353 -8.53 15.96 -5.08
CA MET A 353 -9.20 17.23 -5.44
C MET A 353 -10.25 17.70 -4.42
N GLY A 354 -10.79 16.81 -3.57
CA GLY A 354 -11.70 17.16 -2.48
C GLY A 354 -11.08 18.14 -1.50
N GLY A 355 -9.79 17.99 -1.20
CA GLY A 355 -9.07 18.92 -0.34
C GLY A 355 -8.83 20.27 -1.00
N LEU A 356 -8.61 20.31 -2.32
CA LEU A 356 -8.52 21.57 -3.08
C LEU A 356 -9.85 22.32 -3.09
N MET A 357 -10.96 21.62 -3.34
CA MET A 357 -12.29 22.24 -3.32
C MET A 357 -12.59 22.85 -1.94
N PHE A 358 -12.30 22.12 -0.86
CA PHE A 358 -12.52 22.64 0.49
C PHE A 358 -11.58 23.79 0.83
N ALA A 359 -10.28 23.68 0.50
CA ALA A 359 -9.32 24.77 0.68
C ALA A 359 -9.72 26.04 -0.08
N GLY A 360 -10.16 25.89 -1.33
CA GLY A 360 -10.67 26.99 -2.15
C GLY A 360 -11.91 27.63 -1.56
N ALA A 361 -12.82 26.83 -0.99
CA ALA A 361 -14.02 27.33 -0.32
C ALA A 361 -13.69 28.17 0.93
N LEU A 362 -12.72 27.72 1.73
CA LEU A 362 -12.20 28.48 2.87
C LEU A 362 -11.50 29.76 2.41
N ALA A 363 -10.65 29.68 1.39
CA ALA A 363 -9.91 30.81 0.85
C ALA A 363 -10.82 31.90 0.27
N ASN A 364 -11.94 31.51 -0.32
CA ASN A 364 -12.95 32.41 -0.86
C ASN A 364 -13.99 32.87 0.18
N GLY A 365 -13.83 32.48 1.45
CA GLY A 365 -14.72 32.91 2.55
C GLY A 365 -16.15 32.37 2.45
N LEU A 366 -16.37 31.28 1.71
CA LEU A 366 -17.69 30.66 1.57
C LEU A 366 -18.11 29.93 2.86
N CYS A 367 -17.12 29.38 3.57
CA CYS A 367 -17.25 28.89 4.93
C CYS A 367 -15.94 29.03 5.70
N ALA A 368 -16.01 28.86 7.02
CA ALA A 368 -14.88 28.83 7.93
C ALA A 368 -14.92 27.56 8.79
N LEU A 369 -13.75 27.06 9.16
CA LEU A 369 -13.59 25.92 10.06
C LEU A 369 -13.36 26.44 11.48
N SER A 370 -14.20 26.07 12.44
CA SER A 370 -13.99 26.47 13.83
C SER A 370 -12.96 25.60 14.53
N SER A 371 -12.45 26.07 15.67
CA SER A 371 -11.51 25.31 16.50
C SER A 371 -12.10 24.04 17.13
N SER A 372 -13.42 23.87 17.13
CA SER A 372 -14.07 22.63 17.58
C SER A 372 -14.18 21.58 16.48
N SER A 373 -13.75 21.92 15.26
CA SER A 373 -13.71 21.03 14.11
C SER A 373 -12.27 20.60 13.79
N THR A 374 -12.13 19.47 13.09
CA THR A 374 -10.83 18.92 12.70
C THR A 374 -10.85 18.64 11.19
N TRP A 375 -9.80 19.04 10.47
CA TRP A 375 -9.63 18.68 9.07
C TRP A 375 -8.46 17.69 8.89
N ILE A 376 -8.80 16.49 8.40
CA ILE A 376 -7.88 15.44 7.98
C ILE A 376 -7.82 15.47 6.43
N SER A 377 -6.63 15.55 5.86
CA SER A 377 -6.42 15.57 4.42
C SER A 377 -5.59 14.37 3.97
N THR A 378 -5.95 13.75 2.85
CA THR A 378 -5.19 12.67 2.23
C THR A 378 -4.94 12.98 0.74
N ALA A 379 -3.69 12.84 0.29
CA ALA A 379 -3.31 12.95 -1.12
C ALA A 379 -3.74 14.23 -1.87
N THR A 380 -3.93 15.35 -1.17
CA THR A 380 -4.48 16.57 -1.79
C THR A 380 -3.40 17.30 -2.62
N PRO A 381 -3.59 17.53 -3.93
CA PRO A 381 -2.56 18.12 -4.79
C PRO A 381 -2.52 19.65 -4.66
N MET A 382 -1.91 20.18 -3.60
CA MET A 382 -1.89 21.64 -3.33
C MET A 382 -1.03 22.46 -4.31
N GLN A 383 -0.20 21.80 -5.13
CA GLN A 383 0.47 22.39 -6.29
C GLN A 383 -0.04 21.78 -7.60
N GLY A 384 -1.21 21.12 -7.60
CA GLY A 384 -1.70 20.37 -8.74
C GLY A 384 -0.95 19.06 -8.99
N SER A 385 -1.22 18.45 -10.14
CA SER A 385 -0.74 17.12 -10.50
C SER A 385 -0.17 17.10 -11.92
N MET A 386 1.04 16.56 -12.06
CA MET A 386 1.68 16.31 -13.35
C MET A 386 0.90 15.26 -14.16
N ALA A 387 0.07 14.42 -13.52
CA ALA A 387 -0.82 13.51 -14.22
C ALA A 387 -1.87 14.26 -15.05
N SER A 388 -2.33 15.42 -14.57
CA SER A 388 -3.25 16.26 -15.34
C SER A 388 -2.56 16.88 -16.55
N ASP A 389 -1.33 17.37 -16.40
CA ASP A 389 -0.51 17.86 -17.51
C ASP A 389 -0.31 16.77 -18.56
N TYR A 390 0.12 15.59 -18.12
CA TYR A 390 0.33 14.42 -18.98
C TYR A 390 -0.96 13.98 -19.70
N ALA A 391 -2.10 13.98 -19.01
CA ALA A 391 -3.39 13.67 -19.65
C ALA A 391 -3.78 14.67 -20.73
N ARG A 392 -3.42 15.95 -20.57
CA ARG A 392 -3.65 16.99 -21.58
C ARG A 392 -2.72 16.82 -22.77
N ASP A 393 -1.43 16.58 -22.52
CA ASP A 393 -0.44 16.28 -23.57
C ASP A 393 -0.90 15.06 -24.38
N THR A 394 -1.39 14.00 -23.69
CA THR A 394 -1.90 12.79 -24.33
C THR A 394 -3.08 13.11 -25.25
N CYS A 395 -4.03 13.93 -24.80
CA CYS A 395 -5.17 14.33 -25.64
C CYS A 395 -4.80 15.32 -26.75
N ALA A 396 -3.62 15.94 -26.69
CA ALA A 396 -3.08 16.80 -27.74
C ALA A 396 -2.21 16.04 -28.76
N GLY A 397 -1.90 14.75 -28.50
CA GLY A 397 -0.98 13.98 -29.34
C GLY A 397 0.49 14.31 -29.08
N GLU A 398 0.84 14.74 -27.86
CA GLU A 398 2.17 15.21 -27.48
C GLU A 398 2.90 14.25 -26.51
N THR A 399 2.43 13.00 -26.40
CA THR A 399 3.03 11.97 -25.52
C THR A 399 3.50 10.76 -26.34
N ASN A 400 3.42 9.55 -25.78
CA ASN A 400 3.74 8.35 -26.53
C ASN A 400 2.50 7.85 -27.29
N PHE A 401 2.73 7.39 -28.52
CA PHE A 401 1.70 6.92 -29.44
C PHE A 401 0.75 5.87 -28.82
N LEU A 402 1.28 5.01 -27.94
CA LEU A 402 0.48 3.98 -27.28
C LEU A 402 -0.52 4.60 -26.29
N ALA A 403 -0.08 5.51 -25.43
CA ALA A 403 -0.95 6.21 -24.48
C ALA A 403 -2.04 7.02 -25.20
N GLU A 404 -1.70 7.69 -26.29
CA GLU A 404 -2.64 8.47 -27.12
C GLU A 404 -3.72 7.58 -27.72
N LYS A 405 -3.32 6.46 -28.34
CA LYS A 405 -4.26 5.50 -28.93
C LYS A 405 -5.18 4.87 -27.89
N ILE A 406 -4.68 4.59 -26.69
CA ILE A 406 -5.50 4.08 -25.58
C ILE A 406 -6.51 5.13 -25.13
N ALA A 407 -6.10 6.39 -24.97
CA ALA A 407 -6.97 7.48 -24.55
C ALA A 407 -8.07 7.77 -25.59
N GLU A 408 -7.75 7.75 -26.88
CA GLU A 408 -8.72 7.84 -27.98
C GLU A 408 -9.72 6.67 -27.94
N LEU A 409 -9.23 5.43 -27.84
CA LEU A 409 -10.06 4.21 -27.82
C LEU A 409 -11.02 4.19 -26.62
N LYS A 410 -10.57 4.68 -25.47
CA LYS A 410 -11.37 4.76 -24.23
C LYS A 410 -12.23 6.02 -24.15
N LYS A 411 -12.22 6.89 -25.16
CA LYS A 411 -12.93 8.18 -25.17
C LYS A 411 -12.62 9.05 -23.95
N GLN A 412 -11.38 8.97 -23.47
CA GLN A 412 -10.87 9.79 -22.36
C GLN A 412 -10.51 11.21 -22.80
N CYS A 413 -10.50 11.46 -24.11
CA CYS A 413 -10.26 12.75 -24.72
C CYS A 413 -11.55 13.36 -25.29
N PRO A 414 -11.74 14.69 -25.17
CA PRO A 414 -10.82 15.65 -24.54
C PRO A 414 -10.79 15.53 -23.01
N ALA A 415 -9.66 15.90 -22.38
CA ALA A 415 -9.56 15.89 -20.92
C ALA A 415 -10.70 16.69 -20.26
N GLY A 416 -11.29 16.11 -19.20
CA GLY A 416 -12.43 16.68 -18.49
C GLY A 416 -12.14 18.01 -17.80
N THR A 417 -13.20 18.75 -17.46
CA THR A 417 -13.12 20.07 -16.82
C THR A 417 -12.37 20.02 -15.49
N ALA A 418 -12.70 19.04 -14.64
CA ALA A 418 -12.03 18.84 -13.36
C ALA A 418 -10.54 18.56 -13.57
N THR A 419 -10.19 17.60 -14.45
CA THR A 419 -8.80 17.25 -14.76
C THR A 419 -8.00 18.49 -15.15
N LYS A 420 -8.49 19.26 -16.13
CA LYS A 420 -7.84 20.50 -16.60
C LYS A 420 -7.63 21.55 -15.50
N SER A 421 -8.43 21.52 -14.43
CA SER A 421 -8.30 22.46 -13.31
C SER A 421 -7.21 22.09 -12.31
N VAL A 422 -6.75 20.83 -12.28
CA VAL A 422 -5.73 20.33 -11.32
C VAL A 422 -4.35 20.18 -11.98
N VAL A 423 -4.08 20.92 -13.06
CA VAL A 423 -2.75 20.95 -13.70
C VAL A 423 -1.70 21.45 -12.71
N TYR A 424 -0.45 21.01 -12.91
CA TYR A 424 0.65 21.33 -12.01
C TYR A 424 0.91 22.84 -12.00
N GLU A 425 1.05 23.43 -10.81
CA GLU A 425 1.15 24.88 -10.59
C GLU A 425 2.28 25.49 -11.40
N HIS A 426 3.42 24.79 -11.50
CA HIS A 426 4.59 25.22 -12.25
C HIS A 426 4.70 24.57 -13.65
N GLY A 427 3.63 23.92 -14.11
CA GLY A 427 3.52 23.31 -15.43
C GLY A 427 3.10 24.31 -16.52
N ALA A 428 3.21 23.88 -17.78
CA ALA A 428 2.93 24.70 -18.97
C ALA A 428 1.47 25.14 -19.07
N TYR A 429 0.56 24.36 -18.48
CA TYR A 429 -0.87 24.57 -18.54
C TYR A 429 -1.42 25.48 -17.43
N SER A 430 -0.58 25.90 -16.50
CA SER A 430 -0.97 26.68 -15.32
C SER A 430 -1.06 28.17 -15.62
N SER A 431 -2.28 28.71 -15.55
CA SER A 431 -2.54 30.14 -15.74
C SER A 431 -2.18 30.95 -14.49
N MET A 432 -2.01 32.27 -14.64
CA MET A 432 -1.81 33.16 -13.48
C MET A 432 -2.98 33.10 -12.49
N HIS A 433 -4.21 32.96 -13.01
CA HIS A 433 -5.40 32.80 -12.17
C HIS A 433 -5.35 31.52 -11.34
N LEU A 434 -4.95 30.39 -11.95
CA LEU A 434 -4.80 29.12 -11.24
C LEU A 434 -3.69 29.17 -10.19
N LYS A 435 -2.54 29.79 -10.50
CA LYS A 435 -1.45 30.00 -9.52
C LYS A 435 -1.91 30.82 -8.31
N ALA A 436 -2.67 31.89 -8.55
CA ALA A 436 -3.24 32.69 -7.47
C ALA A 436 -4.23 31.87 -6.62
N ALA A 437 -5.07 31.04 -7.25
CA ALA A 437 -5.99 30.15 -6.56
C ALA A 437 -5.24 29.10 -5.72
N TYR A 438 -4.18 28.47 -6.25
CA TYR A 438 -3.35 27.53 -5.48
C TYR A 438 -2.73 28.21 -4.27
N LYS A 439 -2.13 29.39 -4.43
CA LYS A 439 -1.55 30.12 -3.31
C LYS A 439 -2.56 30.39 -2.19
N ALA A 440 -3.77 30.85 -2.55
CA ALA A 440 -4.83 31.09 -1.57
C ALA A 440 -5.31 29.79 -0.90
N ALA A 441 -5.47 28.71 -1.67
CA ALA A 441 -5.82 27.39 -1.14
C ALA A 441 -4.72 26.83 -0.21
N GLN A 442 -3.44 26.98 -0.57
CA GLN A 442 -2.29 26.57 0.24
C GLN A 442 -2.27 27.31 1.59
N ASP A 443 -2.62 28.59 1.61
CA ASP A 443 -2.74 29.38 2.85
C ASP A 443 -3.87 28.86 3.74
N ALA A 444 -5.05 28.58 3.18
CA ALA A 444 -6.14 27.96 3.93
C ALA A 444 -5.77 26.56 4.42
N TYR A 445 -5.10 25.77 3.59
CA TYR A 445 -4.68 24.40 3.86
C TYR A 445 -3.70 24.33 5.02
N ARG A 446 -2.59 25.08 4.96
CA ARG A 446 -1.56 25.08 6.02
C ARG A 446 -2.07 25.62 7.36
N THR A 447 -3.09 26.47 7.32
CA THR A 447 -3.69 27.07 8.53
C THR A 447 -4.67 26.12 9.21
N ASN A 448 -5.44 25.34 8.45
CA ASN A 448 -6.59 24.61 8.98
C ASN A 448 -6.41 23.09 9.03
N VAL A 449 -5.53 22.51 8.22
CA VAL A 449 -5.31 21.05 8.24
C VAL A 449 -4.71 20.62 9.56
N SER A 450 -5.40 19.70 10.20
CA SER A 450 -4.97 19.09 11.44
C SER A 450 -4.09 17.88 11.19
N ALA A 451 -4.41 17.01 10.24
CA ALA A 451 -3.62 15.80 9.98
C ALA A 451 -3.53 15.54 8.48
N LEU A 452 -2.42 14.94 8.05
CA LEU A 452 -2.11 14.83 6.63
C LEU A 452 -1.43 13.51 6.30
N MET A 453 -1.99 12.78 5.35
CA MET A 453 -1.37 11.60 4.73
C MET A 453 -0.89 11.95 3.32
N CYS A 454 0.41 11.82 3.08
CA CYS A 454 1.05 12.03 1.78
C CYS A 454 2.00 10.87 1.47
N SER A 455 2.07 10.43 0.22
CA SER A 455 2.91 9.29 -0.17
C SER A 455 4.18 9.72 -0.88
N GLU A 456 5.28 9.06 -0.54
CA GLU A 456 6.55 9.11 -1.28
C GLU A 456 6.71 7.93 -2.25
N GLY A 457 5.72 7.05 -2.38
CA GLY A 457 5.83 5.91 -3.27
C GLY A 457 4.48 5.38 -3.74
N PHE A 458 4.44 4.95 -5.00
CA PHE A 458 3.24 4.47 -5.67
C PHE A 458 3.12 2.95 -5.65
N SER A 459 4.00 2.28 -4.90
CA SER A 459 3.97 0.83 -4.74
C SER A 459 2.61 0.34 -4.24
N GLY A 460 2.01 1.06 -3.30
CA GLY A 460 0.70 0.76 -2.76
C GLY A 460 0.56 -0.59 -2.05
N ILE A 461 -0.66 -0.91 -1.65
CA ILE A 461 -1.08 -2.18 -1.04
C ILE A 461 -1.51 -3.17 -2.13
N LEU A 462 -1.25 -4.47 -1.93
CA LEU A 462 -1.70 -5.55 -2.83
C LEU A 462 -3.21 -5.44 -3.10
N SER A 463 -3.56 -5.13 -4.35
CA SER A 463 -4.93 -4.89 -4.79
C SER A 463 -5.06 -5.02 -6.31
N SER A 464 -6.30 -5.17 -6.80
CA SER A 464 -6.59 -5.27 -8.23
C SER A 464 -6.24 -4.01 -9.03
N TYR A 465 -6.02 -2.88 -8.38
CA TYR A 465 -5.69 -1.61 -8.99
C TYR A 465 -4.24 -1.17 -8.74
N GLN A 466 -3.40 -2.01 -8.13
CA GLN A 466 -2.03 -1.62 -7.79
C GLN A 466 -1.18 -1.41 -9.06
N ALA A 467 -1.28 -2.34 -10.02
CA ALA A 467 -0.48 -2.33 -11.24
C ALA A 467 -0.66 -1.06 -12.09
N GLN A 468 -1.87 -0.50 -12.17
CA GLN A 468 -2.09 0.77 -12.88
C GLN A 468 -1.25 1.90 -12.26
N PHE A 469 -1.12 1.97 -10.93
CA PHE A 469 -0.33 3.03 -10.29
C PHE A 469 1.18 2.82 -10.44
N TRP A 470 1.63 1.57 -10.59
CA TRP A 470 3.01 1.31 -10.98
C TRP A 470 3.31 1.87 -12.35
N VAL A 471 2.42 1.64 -13.32
CA VAL A 471 2.61 2.18 -14.67
C VAL A 471 2.54 3.71 -14.66
N LEU A 472 1.56 4.30 -13.99
CA LEU A 472 1.44 5.77 -13.90
C LEU A 472 2.66 6.41 -13.21
N GLY A 473 3.12 5.86 -12.09
CA GLY A 473 4.27 6.38 -11.36
C GLY A 473 5.59 6.35 -12.15
N HIS A 474 5.71 5.45 -13.13
CA HIS A 474 6.87 5.39 -14.04
C HIS A 474 6.69 6.23 -15.31
N LEU A 475 5.49 6.27 -15.89
CA LEU A 475 5.23 6.96 -17.16
C LEU A 475 5.06 8.46 -17.00
N ILE A 476 4.41 8.90 -15.92
CA ILE A 476 4.12 10.32 -15.72
C ILE A 476 5.42 11.05 -15.35
N PRO A 477 5.75 12.18 -16.00
CA PRO A 477 6.97 12.92 -15.76
C PRO A 477 6.90 13.73 -14.46
N HIS A 478 6.84 13.03 -13.32
CA HIS A 478 6.93 13.64 -12.01
C HIS A 478 8.28 14.34 -11.80
N LYS A 479 8.30 15.40 -10.99
CA LYS A 479 9.53 16.15 -10.69
C LYS A 479 10.51 15.39 -9.79
N SER A 480 10.04 14.33 -9.14
CA SER A 480 10.84 13.39 -8.37
C SER A 480 10.21 11.99 -8.42
N ASN A 481 10.96 10.99 -7.97
CA ASN A 481 10.44 9.63 -7.78
C ASN A 481 9.45 9.50 -6.60
N LYS A 482 9.25 10.57 -5.82
CA LYS A 482 8.35 10.58 -4.66
C LYS A 482 6.94 11.00 -5.08
N ASN A 483 6.10 10.02 -5.38
CA ASN A 483 4.71 10.25 -5.79
C ASN A 483 3.84 9.04 -5.45
N ASP A 484 2.52 9.25 -5.43
CA ASP A 484 1.51 8.19 -5.23
C ASP A 484 1.00 7.57 -6.54
N GLY A 485 1.65 7.90 -7.66
CA GLY A 485 1.28 7.52 -9.03
C GLY A 485 0.52 8.63 -9.75
N VAL A 486 0.01 9.64 -9.04
CA VAL A 486 -0.77 10.75 -9.63
C VAL A 486 -0.32 12.10 -9.06
N VAL A 487 -0.09 12.19 -7.76
CA VAL A 487 0.28 13.39 -7.01
C VAL A 487 1.69 13.21 -6.46
N GLY A 488 2.53 14.22 -6.68
CA GLY A 488 3.87 14.26 -6.09
C GLY A 488 3.82 14.56 -4.58
N PHE A 489 4.73 13.96 -3.82
CA PHE A 489 4.82 14.18 -2.37
C PHE A 489 4.92 15.66 -1.99
N GLU A 490 5.71 16.44 -2.75
CA GLU A 490 5.86 17.89 -2.55
C GLU A 490 4.54 18.64 -2.74
N SER A 491 3.78 18.30 -3.80
CA SER A 491 2.46 18.89 -4.03
C SER A 491 1.51 18.61 -2.86
N CYS A 492 1.55 17.39 -2.29
CA CYS A 492 0.72 17.03 -1.15
C CYS A 492 1.12 17.73 0.17
N THR A 493 2.43 17.91 0.38
CA THR A 493 3.01 18.47 1.61
C THR A 493 3.16 19.99 1.60
N THR A 494 2.70 20.66 0.54
CA THR A 494 2.85 22.11 0.38
C THR A 494 2.41 22.90 1.61
N GLY A 495 3.31 23.72 2.13
CA GLY A 495 3.10 24.54 3.32
C GLY A 495 3.35 23.81 4.66
N PHE A 496 3.76 22.54 4.63
CA PHE A 496 4.14 21.75 5.80
C PHE A 496 5.62 21.44 5.82
N ASP A 497 6.19 21.40 7.02
CA ASP A 497 7.57 20.98 7.25
C ASP A 497 7.67 19.46 7.09
N THR A 498 8.33 19.01 6.03
CA THR A 498 8.49 17.58 5.72
C THR A 498 9.25 16.81 6.79
N SER A 499 10.04 17.46 7.66
CA SER A 499 10.72 16.77 8.76
C SER A 499 9.77 16.32 9.88
N LYS A 500 8.53 16.83 9.89
CA LYS A 500 7.48 16.40 10.83
C LYS A 500 6.76 15.14 10.37
N PHE A 501 7.02 14.68 9.15
CA PHE A 501 6.41 13.47 8.63
C PHE A 501 7.20 12.23 9.04
N ASP A 502 6.49 11.20 9.49
CA ASP A 502 7.05 9.90 9.85
C ASP A 502 6.39 8.79 9.02
N ASN A 503 7.08 7.66 8.86
CA ASN A 503 6.62 6.52 8.08
C ASN A 503 5.84 5.49 8.90
N THR A 504 5.29 5.90 10.05
CA THR A 504 4.48 5.08 10.93
C THR A 504 3.06 5.63 11.06
N TYR A 505 2.07 4.73 11.11
CA TYR A 505 0.65 5.06 11.24
C TYR A 505 0.29 5.81 12.54
N THR A 506 1.21 5.94 13.50
CA THR A 506 1.02 6.73 14.71
C THR A 506 1.27 8.23 14.50
N ALA A 507 1.85 8.62 13.36
CA ALA A 507 2.21 10.00 13.10
C ALA A 507 1.07 10.81 12.53
N ARG A 508 0.86 12.01 13.06
CA ARG A 508 -0.14 12.98 12.60
C ARG A 508 0.08 13.43 11.15
N PHE A 509 1.36 13.55 10.78
CA PHE A 509 1.82 13.78 9.41
C PHE A 509 2.42 12.48 8.92
N TYR A 510 1.65 11.72 8.15
CA TYR A 510 1.99 10.34 7.79
C TYR A 510 2.54 10.30 6.37
N ARG A 511 3.82 9.90 6.29
CA ARG A 511 4.54 9.70 5.05
C ARG A 511 4.48 8.23 4.66
N THR A 512 3.81 7.97 3.55
CA THR A 512 3.44 6.61 3.17
C THR A 512 4.19 6.13 1.94
N LYS A 513 4.00 4.85 1.60
CA LYS A 513 4.31 4.27 0.28
C LYS A 513 3.05 3.76 -0.41
N LEU A 514 1.93 4.45 -0.17
CA LEU A 514 0.60 4.14 -0.68
C LEU A 514 0.39 4.72 -2.08
N ASN A 515 -0.29 3.98 -2.95
CA ASN A 515 -0.75 4.57 -4.20
C ASN A 515 -1.95 5.52 -3.93
N HIS A 516 -2.32 6.31 -4.94
CA HIS A 516 -3.38 7.31 -4.80
C HIS A 516 -4.74 6.73 -4.36
N TYR A 517 -5.05 5.46 -4.69
CA TYR A 517 -6.32 4.83 -4.30
C TYR A 517 -6.28 4.20 -2.92
N ASP A 518 -5.13 3.74 -2.44
CA ASP A 518 -5.04 3.21 -1.08
C ASP A 518 -5.36 4.30 -0.03
N MET A 519 -5.09 5.58 -0.36
CA MET A 519 -5.44 6.75 0.46
C MET A 519 -6.95 7.10 0.44
N GLN A 520 -7.76 6.31 -0.27
CA GLN A 520 -9.23 6.24 -0.15
C GLN A 520 -9.68 5.13 0.81
N PHE A 521 -8.73 4.46 1.48
CA PHE A 521 -8.94 3.38 2.44
C PHE A 521 -9.49 2.07 1.85
N ARG A 522 -9.34 1.86 0.54
CA ARG A 522 -10.00 0.76 -0.20
C ARG A 522 -9.33 -0.60 -0.03
N ALA A 523 -8.00 -0.65 -0.02
CA ALA A 523 -7.24 -1.90 0.13
C ALA A 523 -6.96 -2.28 1.60
N GLY A 524 -7.39 -1.47 2.55
CA GLY A 524 -7.14 -1.70 3.97
C GLY A 524 -5.72 -1.33 4.39
N ASP A 525 -5.05 -2.21 5.13
CA ASP A 525 -3.70 -2.07 5.69
C ASP A 525 -2.79 -3.19 5.16
N ALA A 526 -1.52 -2.88 4.91
CA ALA A 526 -0.49 -3.89 4.65
C ALA A 526 -0.15 -4.69 5.93
N PHE A 527 0.25 -5.96 5.77
CA PHE A 527 0.51 -6.86 6.89
C PHE A 527 1.70 -6.43 7.77
N LEU A 528 2.89 -6.24 7.17
CA LEU A 528 4.15 -5.95 7.87
C LEU A 528 4.85 -4.70 7.34
N ASN A 529 4.07 -3.65 7.02
CA ASN A 529 4.62 -2.40 6.53
C ASN A 529 3.96 -1.19 7.21
N LYS A 530 4.65 -0.59 8.18
CA LYS A 530 4.13 0.56 8.94
C LYS A 530 3.86 1.80 8.09
N ALA A 531 4.44 1.90 6.88
CA ALA A 531 4.24 2.99 5.95
C ALA A 531 3.03 2.78 5.01
N LYS A 532 2.31 1.65 5.14
CA LYS A 532 1.16 1.28 4.30
C LYS A 532 -0.03 0.83 5.14
N MET A 533 -0.35 1.54 6.23
CA MET A 533 -1.47 1.21 7.13
C MET A 533 -2.45 2.40 7.27
N PRO A 534 -3.17 2.78 6.19
CA PRO A 534 -4.03 3.95 6.19
C PRO A 534 -5.27 3.83 7.09
N LEU A 535 -5.85 2.62 7.23
CA LEU A 535 -6.98 2.41 8.15
C LEU A 535 -6.52 2.47 9.59
N LYS A 536 -5.39 1.82 9.92
CA LYS A 536 -4.81 1.92 11.26
C LYS A 536 -4.44 3.37 11.59
N TRP A 537 -3.90 4.12 10.64
CA TRP A 537 -3.63 5.54 10.83
C TRP A 537 -4.89 6.30 11.22
N LEU A 538 -5.98 6.11 10.47
CA LEU A 538 -7.26 6.77 10.74
C LEU A 538 -7.85 6.39 12.11
N GLU A 539 -7.72 5.12 12.53
CA GLU A 539 -8.15 4.62 13.84
C GLU A 539 -7.40 5.30 15.00
N CYS A 540 -6.09 5.52 14.84
CA CYS A 540 -5.19 5.91 15.92
C CYS A 540 -4.93 7.44 15.98
N LEU A 541 -5.40 8.17 14.97
CA LEU A 541 -5.03 9.57 14.71
C LEU A 541 -5.58 10.55 15.74
N LEU A 542 -6.89 10.47 16.01
CA LEU A 542 -7.65 11.48 16.74
C LEU A 542 -8.09 11.04 18.11
#